data_AF-A0ABD0KAZ8-F1
#
_entry.id   AF-A0ABD0KAZ8-F1
#
_cell.length_a   1.000
_cell.length_b   1.000
_cell.length_c   1.000
_cell.angle_alpha   90.00
_cell.angle_beta   90.00
_cell.angle_gamma   90.00
#
_symmetry.space_group_name_H-M   'P 1'
#
loop_
_entity.id
_entity.type
_entity.pdbx_description
1 polymer ?
#
loop_
_entity_poly.entity_id
_entity_poly.type
_entity_poly.pdbx_seq_one_letter_code
_entity_poly.pdbx_strand_id
1 'polypeptide(L)'
;LGSWQFMADMPFTCLSAGSVWRLLWLLQQDQGQAVNLDTLPPVEKCREDMKDLESRRQLADTLQKLPTSESIYLLTTFANMAASRPLEEDEFIECITLQVFEIAYICDHTRDFCSKTGRELLSSVIQKHPTAFSMLLRRVQVVMSQLGMMALYLFHELPASIWIPQDPDMLLLRQWLLNTDIASAENQLARVVLDRMNWDLFAETGKLVLDIRLHRQVALLLVESYVKFISERRASYLIVEGMRQMASYVSQQSSREQQFNNWAWALALRLKLHRESAILHSKAAESHPFQAPSLEQEPWLLPLSSAARAKNPLACFLVLSMTDVGHDTNQFMCVGLDMLMTLATSSQYSAVIHILSCITPQFLATPQYLVENDMFQKILQMVLSADENVLRVTKMVLGVEFPGTVTRQFTQMIQAMISARLGTNQALPALLFWTKAVFKVAKFLADQNCCYVLDHVVRWGFLQKGARDRLDEVFREYFKQHLAESKSHGGLLSLFGGGSGGQPSLMERASLPDFGWLAAQILHVESAVELESGVWPSVQHDLLANPSLSVEAALKHVVMRLKPETAPVAGRLCIYRWAQQALDMPLDHPLLPIVWQRFFSFYLGRPTVNTQSVFVQFLSCTY
;
A
#
# COMPACT_ATOMS: atom_id res chain seq x y z
N LEU A 1 -2.59 48.62 27.30
CA LEU A 1 -1.93 47.77 26.28
C LEU A 1 -1.64 46.45 26.96
N GLY A 2 -2.33 45.37 26.57
CA GLY A 2 -2.24 44.03 27.18
C GLY A 2 -3.50 43.49 27.87
N SER A 3 -4.62 44.22 27.92
CA SER A 3 -5.86 43.72 28.58
C SER A 3 -6.47 42.52 27.86
N TRP A 4 -6.38 42.46 26.53
CA TRP A 4 -6.91 41.32 25.74
C TRP A 4 -6.10 40.04 25.93
N GLN A 5 -4.80 40.16 26.24
CA GLN A 5 -3.97 39.00 26.54
C GLN A 5 -4.51 38.23 27.75
N PHE A 6 -4.92 38.92 28.81
CA PHE A 6 -5.53 38.27 29.98
C PHE A 6 -6.87 37.61 29.66
N MET A 7 -7.65 38.21 28.75
CA MET A 7 -8.92 37.63 28.31
C MET A 7 -8.72 36.34 27.51
N ALA A 8 -7.68 36.25 26.68
CA ALA A 8 -7.36 35.05 25.93
C ALA A 8 -7.10 33.83 26.86
N ASP A 9 -6.53 34.05 28.04
CA ASP A 9 -6.19 32.99 29.00
C ASP A 9 -7.26 32.74 30.09
N MET A 10 -8.45 33.36 29.96
CA MET A 10 -9.52 33.21 30.95
C MET A 10 -10.10 31.78 30.95
N PRO A 11 -10.39 31.18 32.13
CA PRO A 11 -10.98 29.84 32.21
C PRO A 11 -12.47 29.86 31.86
N PHE A 12 -12.78 29.88 30.55
CA PHE A 12 -14.16 29.99 30.06
C PHE A 12 -15.06 28.83 30.46
N THR A 13 -14.50 27.66 30.81
CA THR A 13 -15.23 26.50 31.33
C THR A 13 -16.07 26.82 32.58
N CYS A 14 -15.70 27.86 33.35
CA CYS A 14 -16.44 28.29 34.53
C CYS A 14 -17.70 29.13 34.21
N LEU A 15 -17.88 29.58 32.96
CA LEU A 15 -19.00 30.44 32.57
C LEU A 15 -20.20 29.61 32.12
N SER A 16 -21.39 30.04 32.57
CA SER A 16 -22.66 29.50 32.08
C SER A 16 -22.90 29.87 30.61
N ALA A 17 -23.68 29.08 29.88
CA ALA A 17 -24.03 29.34 28.47
C ALA A 17 -24.50 30.78 28.24
N GLY A 18 -25.44 31.28 29.06
CA GLY A 18 -25.96 32.65 28.93
C GLY A 18 -24.93 33.74 29.26
N SER A 19 -24.03 33.48 30.20
CA SER A 19 -22.95 34.42 30.53
C SER A 19 -21.96 34.57 29.37
N VAL A 20 -21.67 33.48 28.65
CA VAL A 20 -20.75 33.49 27.52
C VAL A 20 -21.32 34.30 26.34
N TRP A 21 -22.61 34.17 26.04
CA TRP A 21 -23.27 35.00 25.01
C TRP A 21 -23.24 36.49 25.34
N ARG A 22 -23.53 36.86 26.59
CA ARG A 22 -23.44 38.25 27.05
C ARG A 22 -22.01 38.77 26.99
N LEU A 23 -21.04 37.95 27.40
CA LEU A 23 -19.63 38.31 27.31
C LEU A 23 -19.23 38.57 25.86
N LEU A 24 -19.56 37.66 24.93
CA LEU A 24 -19.27 37.85 23.51
C LEU A 24 -19.84 39.16 22.99
N TRP A 25 -21.12 39.45 23.29
CA TRP A 25 -21.79 40.68 22.90
C TRP A 25 -21.05 41.92 23.44
N LEU A 26 -20.65 41.90 24.72
CA LEU A 26 -19.90 42.99 25.33
C LEU A 26 -18.55 43.23 24.64
N LEU A 27 -17.81 42.16 24.35
CA LEU A 27 -16.50 42.27 23.73
C LEU A 27 -16.55 42.80 22.29
N GLN A 28 -17.69 42.68 21.60
CA GLN A 28 -17.88 43.23 20.25
C GLN A 28 -18.41 44.67 20.24
N GLN A 29 -19.23 45.05 21.22
CA GLN A 29 -19.85 46.37 21.30
C GLN A 29 -18.93 47.44 21.90
N ASP A 30 -17.86 47.05 22.60
CA ASP A 30 -17.04 48.00 23.34
C ASP A 30 -16.17 48.88 22.41
N GLN A 31 -16.72 50.04 22.04
CA GLN A 31 -16.02 51.16 21.40
C GLN A 31 -15.44 52.14 22.43
N GLY A 32 -15.18 51.71 23.68
CA GLY A 32 -14.67 52.58 24.74
C GLY A 32 -15.75 53.36 25.50
N GLN A 33 -17.00 52.87 25.50
CA GLN A 33 -18.08 53.43 26.33
C GLN A 33 -18.26 52.59 27.60
N ALA A 34 -18.45 53.26 28.74
CA ALA A 34 -18.71 52.58 30.01
C ALA A 34 -20.02 51.76 29.91
N VAL A 35 -19.89 50.44 29.90
CA VAL A 35 -21.02 49.52 29.87
C VAL A 35 -21.75 49.56 31.21
N ASN A 36 -23.07 49.83 31.16
CA ASN A 36 -23.93 49.67 32.33
C ASN A 36 -24.41 48.21 32.44
N LEU A 37 -23.90 47.50 33.45
CA LEU A 37 -24.22 46.09 33.72
C LEU A 37 -25.68 45.86 34.09
N ASP A 38 -26.37 46.88 34.62
CA ASP A 38 -27.78 46.80 35.02
C ASP A 38 -28.74 46.87 33.81
N THR A 39 -28.23 47.26 32.64
CA THR A 39 -29.01 47.40 31.39
C THR A 39 -28.58 46.42 30.30
N LEU A 40 -27.98 45.29 30.68
CA LEU A 40 -27.55 44.27 29.70
C LEU A 40 -28.77 43.68 28.97
N PRO A 41 -28.66 43.48 27.64
CA PRO A 41 -29.72 42.82 26.91
C PRO A 41 -29.98 41.39 27.44
N PRO A 42 -31.22 40.88 27.27
CA PRO A 42 -31.52 39.47 27.48
C PRO A 42 -30.58 38.59 26.65
N VAL A 43 -30.25 37.39 27.15
CA VAL A 43 -29.34 36.45 26.46
C VAL A 43 -29.80 36.18 25.03
N GLU A 44 -31.11 36.05 24.82
CA GLU A 44 -31.66 35.74 23.49
C GLU A 44 -31.48 36.88 22.51
N LYS A 45 -31.56 38.13 22.99
CA LYS A 45 -31.25 39.29 22.17
C LYS A 45 -29.76 39.34 21.83
N CYS A 46 -28.88 39.08 22.81
CA CYS A 46 -27.44 38.96 22.53
C CYS A 46 -27.16 37.90 21.47
N ARG A 47 -27.81 36.74 21.58
CA ARG A 47 -27.68 35.62 20.65
C ARG A 47 -28.16 35.98 19.24
N GLU A 48 -29.28 36.67 19.11
CA GLU A 48 -29.79 37.18 17.82
C GLU A 48 -28.85 38.22 17.20
N ASP A 49 -28.42 39.22 17.98
CA ASP A 49 -27.51 40.28 17.53
C ASP A 49 -26.18 39.71 17.00
N MET A 50 -25.61 38.72 17.70
CA MET A 50 -24.33 38.10 17.34
C MET A 50 -24.39 37.22 16.08
N LYS A 51 -25.60 36.82 15.66
CA LYS A 51 -25.81 36.03 14.44
C LYS A 51 -25.89 36.89 13.19
N ASP A 52 -26.27 38.15 13.34
CA ASP A 52 -26.46 39.07 12.22
C ASP A 52 -25.17 39.35 11.44
N LEU A 53 -25.28 39.65 10.16
CA LEU A 53 -24.15 40.06 9.31
C LEU A 53 -23.60 41.43 9.73
N GLU A 54 -24.44 42.29 10.30
CA GLU A 54 -24.02 43.62 10.74
C GLU A 54 -23.08 43.57 11.94
N SER A 55 -23.30 42.66 12.90
CA SER A 55 -22.37 42.47 14.03
C SER A 55 -20.99 42.01 13.59
N ARG A 56 -20.90 41.20 12.53
CA ARG A 56 -19.62 40.75 11.95
C ARG A 56 -18.86 41.88 11.28
N ARG A 57 -19.58 42.80 10.61
CA ARG A 57 -18.99 44.03 10.06
C ARG A 57 -18.49 44.94 11.17
N GLN A 58 -19.28 45.11 12.23
CA GLN A 58 -18.86 45.89 13.40
C GLN A 58 -17.59 45.31 14.02
N LEU A 59 -17.49 43.99 14.17
CA LEU A 59 -16.27 43.33 14.62
C LEU A 59 -15.08 43.65 13.70
N ALA A 60 -15.25 43.55 12.37
CA ALA A 60 -14.19 43.87 11.42
C ALA A 60 -13.71 45.34 11.55
N ASP A 61 -14.63 46.28 11.70
CA ASP A 61 -14.33 47.70 11.90
C ASP A 61 -13.60 47.96 13.22
N THR A 62 -13.99 47.25 14.28
CA THR A 62 -13.31 47.31 15.58
C THR A 62 -11.88 46.76 15.49
N LEU A 63 -11.68 45.61 14.82
CA LEU A 63 -10.37 45.00 14.66
C LEU A 63 -9.40 45.85 13.83
N GLN A 64 -9.89 46.66 12.89
CA GLN A 64 -9.07 47.61 12.13
C GLN A 64 -8.54 48.76 12.99
N LYS A 65 -9.28 49.14 14.04
CA LYS A 65 -8.88 50.23 14.96
C LYS A 65 -7.87 49.76 16.01
N LEU A 66 -7.74 48.44 16.20
CA LEU A 66 -6.86 47.84 17.19
C LEU A 66 -5.48 47.51 16.59
N PRO A 67 -4.41 47.56 17.40
CA PRO A 67 -3.11 46.99 17.01
C PRO A 67 -3.26 45.50 16.68
N THR A 68 -2.53 45.01 15.67
CA THR A 68 -2.61 43.61 15.21
C THR A 68 -2.51 42.58 16.34
N SER A 69 -1.64 42.80 17.33
CA SER A 69 -1.49 41.91 18.48
C SER A 69 -2.77 41.83 19.34
N GLU A 70 -3.43 42.96 19.57
CA GLU A 70 -4.68 43.02 20.36
C GLU A 70 -5.84 42.41 19.57
N SER A 71 -5.89 42.61 18.25
CA SER A 71 -6.85 41.94 17.35
C SER A 71 -6.70 40.42 17.39
N ILE A 72 -5.46 39.92 17.39
CA ILE A 72 -5.16 38.49 17.54
C ILE A 72 -5.61 37.97 18.90
N TYR A 73 -5.32 38.69 19.99
CA TYR A 73 -5.76 38.26 21.32
C TYR A 73 -7.29 38.21 21.43
N LEU A 74 -8.01 39.20 20.89
CA LEU A 74 -9.47 39.21 20.88
C LEU A 74 -10.05 38.01 20.11
N LEU A 75 -9.55 37.72 18.91
CA LEU A 75 -9.98 36.53 18.16
C LEU A 75 -9.62 35.23 18.89
N THR A 76 -8.47 35.20 19.58
CA THR A 76 -8.06 34.07 20.40
C THR A 76 -9.00 33.87 21.58
N THR A 77 -9.43 34.96 22.24
CA THR A 77 -10.47 34.93 23.28
C THR A 77 -11.73 34.27 22.74
N PHE A 78 -12.22 34.69 21.57
CA PHE A 78 -13.43 34.11 20.97
C PHE A 78 -13.27 32.61 20.69
N ALA A 79 -12.17 32.21 20.06
CA ALA A 79 -11.88 30.80 19.77
C ALA A 79 -11.80 29.96 21.06
N ASN A 80 -11.17 30.48 22.11
CA ASN A 80 -11.06 29.80 23.41
C ASN A 80 -12.41 29.70 24.13
N MET A 81 -13.29 30.71 23.99
CA MET A 81 -14.68 30.64 24.47
C MET A 81 -15.41 29.46 23.81
N ALA A 82 -15.33 29.35 22.48
CA ALA A 82 -15.96 28.26 21.73
C ALA A 82 -15.36 26.89 22.07
N ALA A 83 -14.02 26.77 22.08
CA ALA A 83 -13.31 25.53 22.40
C ALA A 83 -13.56 25.02 23.84
N SER A 84 -14.04 25.89 24.72
CA SER A 84 -14.40 25.57 26.11
C SER A 84 -15.88 25.23 26.30
N ARG A 85 -16.68 25.16 25.22
CA ARG A 85 -18.09 24.78 25.29
C ARG A 85 -18.28 23.27 25.22
N PRO A 86 -19.38 22.73 25.76
CA PRO A 86 -19.77 21.36 25.52
C PRO A 86 -20.41 21.22 24.11
N LEU A 87 -20.50 20.00 23.58
CA LEU A 87 -20.96 19.74 22.20
C LEU A 87 -22.43 20.12 21.98
N GLU A 88 -23.23 20.15 23.05
CA GLU A 88 -24.65 20.51 23.04
C GLU A 88 -24.88 22.02 22.81
N GLU A 89 -23.87 22.86 23.02
CA GLU A 89 -23.93 24.31 22.76
C GLU A 89 -23.47 24.65 21.33
N ASP A 90 -23.93 23.85 20.35
CA ASP A 90 -23.52 23.90 18.94
C ASP A 90 -23.72 25.28 18.30
N GLU A 91 -24.79 25.99 18.68
CA GLU A 91 -25.13 27.31 18.18
C GLU A 91 -24.08 28.37 18.51
N PHE A 92 -23.51 28.33 19.72
CA PHE A 92 -22.45 29.27 20.10
C PHE A 92 -21.14 28.93 19.38
N ILE A 93 -20.82 27.64 19.31
CA ILE A 93 -19.65 27.14 18.60
C ILE A 93 -19.72 27.55 17.12
N GLU A 94 -20.88 27.39 16.47
CA GLU A 94 -21.12 27.81 15.10
C GLU A 94 -20.94 29.32 14.93
N CYS A 95 -21.56 30.11 15.80
CA CYS A 95 -21.45 31.57 15.76
C CYS A 95 -20.00 32.04 15.75
N ILE A 96 -19.19 31.60 16.72
CA ILE A 96 -17.77 31.96 16.80
C ILE A 96 -16.99 31.44 15.59
N THR A 97 -17.20 30.17 15.22
CA THR A 97 -16.51 29.55 14.07
C THR A 97 -16.72 30.38 12.81
N LEU A 98 -17.97 30.78 12.54
CA LEU A 98 -18.30 31.59 11.37
C LEU A 98 -17.78 33.03 11.49
N GLN A 99 -17.80 33.63 12.67
CA GLN A 99 -17.22 34.97 12.88
C GLN A 99 -15.70 34.98 12.62
N VAL A 100 -14.96 34.05 13.21
CA VAL A 100 -13.50 33.94 12.99
C VAL A 100 -13.21 33.68 11.51
N PHE A 101 -13.98 32.79 10.87
CA PHE A 101 -13.85 32.53 9.44
C PHE A 101 -14.09 33.78 8.58
N GLU A 102 -15.18 34.52 8.81
CA GLU A 102 -15.51 35.68 7.99
C GLU A 102 -14.50 36.80 8.15
N ILE A 103 -14.06 37.08 9.37
CA ILE A 103 -12.99 38.06 9.63
C ILE A 103 -11.68 37.65 8.95
N ALA A 104 -11.30 36.36 9.05
CA ALA A 104 -10.01 35.90 8.57
C ALA A 104 -9.96 35.67 7.06
N TYR A 105 -11.09 35.43 6.39
CA TYR A 105 -11.11 34.97 5.00
C TYR A 105 -12.05 35.73 4.05
N ILE A 106 -13.09 36.41 4.56
CA ILE A 106 -14.09 37.11 3.74
C ILE A 106 -13.89 38.63 3.78
N CYS A 107 -13.60 39.18 4.94
CA CYS A 107 -13.37 40.61 5.11
C CYS A 107 -11.99 41.02 4.55
N ASP A 108 -11.97 41.73 3.42
CA ASP A 108 -10.72 42.09 2.71
C ASP A 108 -9.69 42.82 3.58
N HIS A 109 -10.15 43.76 4.43
CA HIS A 109 -9.27 44.59 5.25
C HIS A 109 -8.59 43.83 6.41
N THR A 110 -9.18 42.73 6.87
CA THR A 110 -8.65 41.92 7.98
C THR A 110 -7.96 40.66 7.49
N ARG A 111 -8.34 40.14 6.31
CA ARG A 111 -7.79 38.92 5.71
C ARG A 111 -6.26 38.92 5.63
N ASP A 112 -5.67 40.04 5.23
CA ASP A 112 -4.23 40.13 4.97
C ASP A 112 -3.37 39.83 6.21
N PHE A 113 -3.85 40.19 7.42
CA PHE A 113 -3.13 39.92 8.66
C PHE A 113 -3.77 38.82 9.53
N CYS A 114 -5.06 38.51 9.36
CA CYS A 114 -5.76 37.49 10.14
C CYS A 114 -5.76 36.09 9.51
N SER A 115 -5.50 35.92 8.21
CA SER A 115 -5.70 34.61 7.55
C SER A 115 -4.91 33.44 8.17
N LYS A 116 -3.65 33.68 8.57
CA LYS A 116 -2.84 32.66 9.25
C LYS A 116 -3.39 32.34 10.65
N THR A 117 -3.52 33.35 11.50
CA THR A 117 -4.00 33.19 12.87
C THR A 117 -5.42 32.64 12.90
N GLY A 118 -6.32 33.14 12.06
CA GLY A 118 -7.69 32.65 11.92
C GLY A 118 -7.73 31.16 11.60
N ARG A 119 -6.84 30.65 10.74
CA ARG A 119 -6.71 29.21 10.49
C ARG A 119 -6.29 28.43 11.72
N GLU A 120 -5.30 28.92 12.46
CA GLU A 120 -4.82 28.30 13.70
C GLU A 120 -5.94 28.25 14.76
N LEU A 121 -6.70 29.35 14.89
CA LEU A 121 -7.84 29.46 15.79
C LEU A 121 -8.99 28.53 15.39
N LEU A 122 -9.36 28.50 14.11
CA LEU A 122 -10.37 27.55 13.60
C LEU A 122 -9.92 26.10 13.80
N SER A 123 -8.64 25.79 13.58
CA SER A 123 -8.07 24.47 13.86
C SER A 123 -8.21 24.08 15.33
N SER A 124 -7.92 25.01 16.26
CA SER A 124 -8.10 24.81 17.70
C SER A 124 -9.55 24.50 18.07
N VAL A 125 -10.52 25.23 17.49
CA VAL A 125 -11.95 24.97 17.71
C VAL A 125 -12.34 23.60 17.18
N ILE A 126 -11.91 23.22 15.96
CA ILE A 126 -12.26 21.92 15.36
C ILE A 126 -11.62 20.75 16.13
N GLN A 127 -10.42 20.93 16.71
CA GLN A 127 -9.80 19.92 17.59
C GLN A 127 -10.67 19.58 18.80
N LYS A 128 -11.46 20.52 19.30
CA LYS A 128 -12.43 20.29 20.38
C LYS A 128 -13.81 19.90 19.85
N HIS A 129 -14.22 20.45 18.71
CA HIS A 129 -15.54 20.30 18.12
C HIS A 129 -15.43 19.94 16.62
N PRO A 130 -15.23 18.66 16.28
CA PRO A 130 -15.06 18.26 14.87
C PRO A 130 -16.23 18.66 13.96
N THR A 131 -17.45 18.84 14.50
CA THR A 131 -18.63 19.31 13.77
C THR A 131 -18.50 20.72 13.21
N ALA A 132 -17.61 21.56 13.77
CA ALA A 132 -17.29 22.88 13.26
C ALA A 132 -16.72 22.83 11.82
N PHE A 133 -16.11 21.70 11.43
CA PHE A 133 -15.67 21.48 10.05
C PHE A 133 -16.86 21.49 9.06
N SER A 134 -17.96 20.80 9.40
CA SER A 134 -19.21 20.81 8.62
C SER A 134 -19.84 22.20 8.56
N MET A 135 -19.81 22.95 9.68
CA MET A 135 -20.30 24.34 9.72
C MET A 135 -19.54 25.23 8.73
N LEU A 136 -18.21 25.11 8.68
CA LEU A 136 -17.38 25.85 7.73
C LEU A 136 -17.67 25.44 6.28
N LEU A 137 -17.78 24.14 5.98
CA LEU A 137 -18.09 23.67 4.62
C LEU A 137 -19.42 24.26 4.12
N ARG A 138 -20.47 24.24 4.94
CA ARG A 138 -21.77 24.85 4.61
C ARG A 138 -21.63 26.34 4.33
N ARG A 139 -20.87 27.07 5.13
CA ARG A 139 -20.67 28.51 4.88
C ARG A 139 -19.88 28.75 3.59
N VAL A 140 -18.81 27.99 3.37
CA VAL A 140 -17.95 28.06 2.17
C VAL A 140 -18.74 27.80 0.90
N GLN A 141 -19.71 26.88 0.91
CA GLN A 141 -20.61 26.68 -0.22
C GLN A 141 -21.31 27.97 -0.67
N VAL A 142 -21.72 28.82 0.28
CA VAL A 142 -22.43 30.08 0.00
C VAL A 142 -21.48 31.17 -0.50
N VAL A 143 -20.25 31.23 0.02
CA VAL A 143 -19.28 32.30 -0.26
C VAL A 143 -18.17 31.90 -1.23
N MET A 144 -18.29 30.75 -1.89
CA MET A 144 -17.23 30.18 -2.72
C MET A 144 -16.75 31.14 -3.81
N SER A 145 -17.67 31.89 -4.43
CA SER A 145 -17.34 32.87 -5.47
C SER A 145 -16.45 34.02 -4.96
N GLN A 146 -16.54 34.35 -3.67
CA GLN A 146 -15.70 35.37 -3.03
C GLN A 146 -14.37 34.77 -2.55
N LEU A 147 -14.40 33.54 -2.02
CA LEU A 147 -13.24 32.90 -1.40
C LEU A 147 -12.26 32.30 -2.43
N GLY A 148 -12.79 31.70 -3.50
CA GLY A 148 -12.01 31.05 -4.55
C GLY A 148 -10.94 30.10 -4.01
N MET A 149 -9.72 30.21 -4.53
CA MET A 149 -8.59 29.33 -4.19
C MET A 149 -8.09 29.46 -2.74
N MET A 150 -8.44 30.52 -2.02
CA MET A 150 -8.10 30.65 -0.60
C MET A 150 -8.78 29.59 0.27
N ALA A 151 -9.88 28.99 -0.22
CA ALA A 151 -10.50 27.86 0.44
C ALA A 151 -9.53 26.68 0.58
N LEU A 152 -8.69 26.44 -0.42
CA LEU A 152 -7.69 25.37 -0.37
C LEU A 152 -6.65 25.64 0.72
N TYR A 153 -6.19 26.88 0.84
CA TYR A 153 -5.23 27.29 1.87
C TYR A 153 -5.79 27.07 3.28
N LEU A 154 -7.07 27.39 3.51
CA LEU A 154 -7.75 27.12 4.78
C LEU A 154 -7.83 25.61 5.06
N PHE A 155 -8.51 24.86 4.19
CA PHE A 155 -8.87 23.47 4.47
C PHE A 155 -7.70 22.50 4.37
N HIS A 156 -6.58 22.90 3.76
CA HIS A 156 -5.39 22.08 3.73
C HIS A 156 -4.80 21.84 5.13
N GLU A 157 -4.94 22.76 6.09
CA GLU A 157 -4.39 22.61 7.44
C GLU A 157 -5.43 22.39 8.54
N LEU A 158 -6.73 22.44 8.21
CA LEU A 158 -7.77 22.09 9.18
C LEU A 158 -7.72 20.59 9.50
N PRO A 159 -8.05 20.17 10.75
CA PRO A 159 -7.89 18.80 11.20
C PRO A 159 -9.04 17.90 10.72
N ALA A 160 -9.09 17.62 9.41
CA ALA A 160 -10.11 16.75 8.82
C ALA A 160 -9.99 15.28 9.25
N SER A 161 -8.84 14.87 9.81
CA SER A 161 -8.58 13.49 10.24
C SER A 161 -9.39 13.04 11.47
N ILE A 162 -9.95 13.98 12.24
CA ILE A 162 -10.83 13.73 13.39
C ILE A 162 -12.30 14.03 13.08
N TRP A 163 -12.59 14.50 11.86
CA TRP A 163 -13.93 14.86 11.43
C TRP A 163 -14.67 13.63 10.88
N ILE A 164 -15.95 13.51 11.26
CA ILE A 164 -16.85 12.46 10.80
C ILE A 164 -17.97 13.13 9.99
N PRO A 165 -17.96 13.00 8.64
CA PRO A 165 -18.93 13.67 7.78
C PRO A 165 -20.34 13.09 7.95
N GLN A 166 -21.34 13.97 7.87
CA GLN A 166 -22.74 13.60 7.80
C GLN A 166 -23.23 13.54 6.34
N ASP A 167 -24.43 12.99 6.12
CA ASP A 167 -24.98 12.84 4.77
C ASP A 167 -25.05 14.17 3.98
N PRO A 168 -25.41 15.34 4.56
CA PRO A 168 -25.36 16.63 3.87
C PRO A 168 -23.94 17.03 3.43
N ASP A 169 -22.92 16.71 4.23
CA ASP A 169 -21.53 17.01 3.91
C ASP A 169 -21.07 16.18 2.71
N MET A 170 -21.41 14.88 2.69
CA MET A 170 -21.08 14.00 1.58
C MET A 170 -21.80 14.39 0.28
N LEU A 171 -23.06 14.86 0.39
CA LEU A 171 -23.80 15.40 -0.76
C LEU A 171 -23.14 16.67 -1.33
N LEU A 172 -22.65 17.55 -0.46
CA LEU A 172 -21.90 18.75 -0.86
C LEU A 172 -20.61 18.38 -1.61
N LEU A 173 -19.79 17.48 -1.04
CA LEU A 173 -18.56 17.03 -1.68
C LEU A 173 -18.83 16.34 -3.03
N ARG A 174 -19.90 15.55 -3.11
CA ARG A 174 -20.38 14.96 -4.37
C ARG A 174 -20.75 16.03 -5.39
N GLN A 175 -21.51 17.05 -4.99
CA GLN A 175 -21.92 18.14 -5.88
C GLN A 175 -20.68 18.89 -6.41
N TRP A 176 -19.72 19.21 -5.56
CA TRP A 176 -18.48 19.87 -5.97
C TRP A 176 -17.62 19.01 -6.90
N LEU A 177 -17.54 17.70 -6.69
CA LEU A 177 -16.79 16.83 -7.59
C LEU A 177 -17.48 16.63 -8.94
N LEU A 178 -18.80 16.41 -8.95
CA LEU A 178 -19.52 15.98 -10.15
C LEU A 178 -20.16 17.11 -10.94
N ASN A 179 -20.39 18.29 -10.35
CA ASN A 179 -21.16 19.36 -11.02
C ASN A 179 -20.33 20.60 -11.34
N THR A 180 -19.02 20.61 -11.05
CA THR A 180 -18.12 21.69 -11.43
C THR A 180 -16.99 21.20 -12.35
N ASP A 181 -16.20 22.14 -12.87
CA ASP A 181 -15.02 21.86 -13.70
C ASP A 181 -13.86 21.32 -12.85
N ILE A 182 -13.03 20.45 -13.43
CA ILE A 182 -11.85 19.85 -12.77
C ILE A 182 -10.86 20.90 -12.24
N ALA A 183 -10.85 22.10 -12.81
CA ALA A 183 -10.01 23.21 -12.40
C ALA A 183 -10.67 24.14 -11.38
N SER A 184 -11.95 23.98 -11.09
CA SER A 184 -12.67 24.88 -10.19
C SER A 184 -12.19 24.75 -8.73
N ALA A 185 -12.34 25.82 -7.95
CA ALA A 185 -11.95 25.82 -6.54
C ALA A 185 -12.78 24.79 -5.75
N GLU A 186 -14.07 24.64 -6.06
CA GLU A 186 -14.98 23.65 -5.50
C GLU A 186 -14.46 22.22 -5.69
N ASN A 187 -14.09 21.87 -6.93
CA ASN A 187 -13.63 20.52 -7.25
C ASN A 187 -12.33 20.21 -6.51
N GLN A 188 -11.37 21.14 -6.57
CA GLN A 188 -10.09 21.00 -5.88
C GLN A 188 -10.28 20.93 -4.36
N LEU A 189 -11.20 21.71 -3.80
CA LEU A 189 -11.50 21.68 -2.37
C LEU A 189 -12.08 20.34 -1.95
N ALA A 190 -13.03 19.80 -2.69
CA ALA A 190 -13.59 18.48 -2.41
C ALA A 190 -12.51 17.39 -2.41
N ARG A 191 -11.56 17.47 -3.36
CA ARG A 191 -10.40 16.56 -3.40
C ARG A 191 -9.49 16.71 -2.18
N VAL A 192 -9.18 17.93 -1.75
CA VAL A 192 -8.37 18.21 -0.54
C VAL A 192 -9.05 17.66 0.70
N VAL A 193 -10.35 17.91 0.85
CA VAL A 193 -11.13 17.46 2.01
C VAL A 193 -11.15 15.93 2.09
N LEU A 194 -11.49 15.24 0.99
CA LEU A 194 -11.51 13.78 0.95
C LEU A 194 -10.13 13.16 1.16
N ASP A 195 -9.06 13.80 0.67
CA ASP A 195 -7.69 13.32 0.87
C ASP A 195 -7.23 13.43 2.33
N ARG A 196 -7.71 14.44 3.06
CA ARG A 196 -7.35 14.70 4.46
C ARG A 196 -8.19 13.94 5.49
N MET A 197 -9.31 13.33 5.06
CA MET A 197 -10.09 12.42 5.92
C MET A 197 -9.26 11.21 6.36
N ASN A 198 -9.58 10.66 7.53
CA ASN A 198 -8.91 9.49 8.08
C ASN A 198 -9.61 8.20 7.64
N TRP A 199 -9.04 7.56 6.62
CA TRP A 199 -9.52 6.29 6.06
C TRP A 199 -8.90 5.05 6.73
N ASP A 200 -8.18 5.20 7.84
CA ASP A 200 -7.49 4.09 8.49
C ASP A 200 -8.36 3.39 9.56
N LEU A 201 -7.72 2.49 10.31
CA LEU A 201 -8.32 1.75 11.41
C LEU A 201 -7.70 2.21 12.73
N PHE A 202 -8.48 2.17 13.80
CA PHE A 202 -7.94 2.28 15.15
C PHE A 202 -7.05 1.06 15.42
N ALA A 203 -5.78 1.28 15.75
CA ALA A 203 -4.81 0.20 15.92
C ALA A 203 -5.23 -0.79 17.00
N GLU A 204 -5.81 -0.29 18.10
CA GLU A 204 -6.18 -1.04 19.30
C GLU A 204 -7.41 -1.91 19.08
N THR A 205 -8.41 -1.39 18.35
CA THR A 205 -9.70 -2.06 18.18
C THR A 205 -9.84 -2.74 16.82
N GLY A 206 -9.04 -2.35 15.82
CA GLY A 206 -9.19 -2.80 14.44
C GLY A 206 -10.47 -2.29 13.76
N LYS A 207 -11.21 -1.36 14.40
CA LYS A 207 -12.39 -0.71 13.81
C LYS A 207 -11.98 0.36 12.83
N LEU A 208 -12.76 0.52 11.77
CA LEU A 208 -12.61 1.64 10.85
C LEU A 208 -12.85 2.97 11.59
N VAL A 209 -12.03 3.98 11.29
CA VAL A 209 -12.23 5.34 11.82
C VAL A 209 -13.50 5.96 11.20
N LEU A 210 -13.68 5.77 9.90
CA LEU A 210 -14.89 6.14 9.17
C LEU A 210 -15.69 4.88 8.82
N ASP A 211 -17.01 4.94 8.95
CA ASP A 211 -17.88 3.78 8.68
C ASP A 211 -17.71 3.25 7.25
N ILE A 212 -17.80 1.92 7.07
CA ILE A 212 -17.69 1.26 5.75
C ILE A 212 -18.65 1.84 4.70
N ARG A 213 -19.80 2.37 5.12
CA ARG A 213 -20.74 3.12 4.28
C ARG A 213 -20.06 4.30 3.59
N LEU A 214 -19.26 5.08 4.31
CA LEU A 214 -18.54 6.24 3.76
C LEU A 214 -17.45 5.81 2.78
N HIS A 215 -16.71 4.75 3.11
CA HIS A 215 -15.73 4.17 2.18
C HIS A 215 -16.38 3.77 0.85
N ARG A 216 -17.52 3.07 0.89
CA ARG A 216 -18.27 2.65 -0.30
C ARG A 216 -18.86 3.83 -1.07
N GLN A 217 -19.39 4.82 -0.37
CA GLN A 217 -19.93 6.03 -0.97
C GLN A 217 -18.85 6.81 -1.73
N VAL A 218 -17.65 6.96 -1.15
CA VAL A 218 -16.51 7.60 -1.81
C VAL A 218 -15.98 6.75 -2.96
N ALA A 219 -15.94 5.42 -2.83
CA ALA A 219 -15.59 4.52 -3.93
C ALA A 219 -16.49 4.75 -5.17
N LEU A 220 -17.81 4.83 -4.98
CA LEU A 220 -18.72 5.13 -6.08
C LEU A 220 -18.51 6.53 -6.66
N LEU A 221 -18.33 7.52 -5.79
CA LEU A 221 -18.06 8.89 -6.20
C LEU A 221 -16.78 8.99 -7.04
N LEU A 222 -15.76 8.21 -6.69
CA LEU A 222 -14.52 8.10 -7.47
C LEU A 222 -14.78 7.52 -8.86
N VAL A 223 -15.60 6.48 -9.00
CA VAL A 223 -15.92 5.92 -10.33
C VAL A 223 -16.69 6.92 -11.19
N GLU A 224 -17.73 7.55 -10.64
CA GLU A 224 -18.55 8.50 -11.38
C GLU A 224 -17.73 9.72 -11.83
N SER A 225 -16.89 10.25 -10.94
CA SER A 225 -16.01 11.37 -11.27
C SER A 225 -14.90 10.96 -12.25
N TYR A 226 -14.35 9.75 -12.12
CA TYR A 226 -13.35 9.22 -13.04
C TYR A 226 -13.91 9.03 -14.45
N VAL A 227 -15.10 8.43 -14.59
CA VAL A 227 -15.77 8.28 -15.89
C VAL A 227 -16.09 9.64 -16.51
N LYS A 228 -16.44 10.64 -15.69
CA LYS A 228 -16.71 12.00 -16.17
C LYS A 228 -15.46 12.70 -16.71
N PHE A 229 -14.32 12.64 -16.00
CA PHE A 229 -13.14 13.45 -16.32
C PHE A 229 -12.07 12.71 -17.12
N ILE A 230 -12.00 11.37 -17.01
CA ILE A 230 -10.99 10.55 -17.65
C ILE A 230 -11.66 9.67 -18.71
N SER A 231 -11.48 10.04 -19.98
CA SER A 231 -11.92 9.17 -21.09
C SER A 231 -11.11 7.87 -21.16
N GLU A 232 -11.76 6.76 -21.53
CA GLU A 232 -11.15 5.44 -21.65
C GLU A 232 -9.90 5.43 -22.55
N ARG A 233 -9.92 6.18 -23.65
CA ARG A 233 -8.77 6.31 -24.57
C ARG A 233 -7.56 7.01 -23.95
N ARG A 234 -7.76 7.83 -22.92
CA ARG A 234 -6.70 8.59 -22.23
C ARG A 234 -6.20 7.91 -20.97
N ALA A 235 -6.96 7.00 -20.35
CA ALA A 235 -6.60 6.37 -19.09
C ALA A 235 -5.23 5.66 -19.14
N SER A 236 -5.01 4.78 -20.14
CA SER A 236 -3.72 4.09 -20.32
C SER A 236 -2.57 5.04 -20.63
N TYR A 237 -2.84 6.11 -21.39
CA TYR A 237 -1.85 7.14 -21.72
C TYR A 237 -1.41 7.91 -20.46
N LEU A 238 -2.35 8.33 -19.61
CA LEU A 238 -2.07 9.04 -18.36
C LEU A 238 -1.21 8.21 -17.40
N ILE A 239 -1.37 6.89 -17.38
CA ILE A 239 -0.56 6.01 -16.53
C ILE A 239 0.90 6.00 -17.00
N VAL A 240 1.11 5.82 -18.31
CA VAL A 240 2.44 5.84 -18.91
C VAL A 240 3.10 7.23 -18.78
N GLU A 241 2.33 8.29 -18.94
CA GLU A 241 2.79 9.67 -18.76
C GLU A 241 3.20 9.94 -17.30
N GLY A 242 2.40 9.49 -16.32
CA GLY A 242 2.75 9.56 -14.90
C GLY A 242 4.04 8.81 -14.54
N MET A 243 4.23 7.61 -15.10
CA MET A 243 5.47 6.84 -14.95
C MET A 243 6.67 7.58 -15.54
N ARG A 244 6.52 8.19 -16.71
CA ARG A 244 7.58 8.97 -17.35
C ARG A 244 7.96 10.20 -16.53
N GLN A 245 6.98 10.88 -15.92
CA GLN A 245 7.24 12.06 -15.09
C GLN A 245 8.00 11.71 -13.82
N MET A 246 7.57 10.67 -13.09
CA MET A 246 8.30 10.20 -11.89
C MET A 246 9.73 9.78 -12.21
N ALA A 247 9.93 9.16 -13.38
CA ALA A 247 11.24 8.68 -13.79
C ALA A 247 12.15 9.82 -14.27
N SER A 248 11.64 10.80 -15.04
CA SER A 248 12.46 11.79 -15.74
C SER A 248 13.14 12.88 -14.89
N TYR A 249 12.81 13.04 -13.60
CA TYR A 249 13.26 14.15 -12.74
C TYR A 249 13.08 15.57 -13.35
N VAL A 250 12.42 15.69 -14.50
CA VAL A 250 12.13 16.95 -15.20
C VAL A 250 10.71 17.34 -14.84
N SER A 251 10.56 18.51 -14.22
CA SER A 251 9.30 19.06 -13.73
C SER A 251 8.38 19.58 -14.85
N GLN A 252 8.03 18.74 -15.83
CA GLN A 252 6.91 19.08 -16.69
C GLN A 252 5.64 19.14 -15.84
N GLN A 253 4.91 20.26 -15.93
CA GLN A 253 3.63 20.41 -15.23
C GLN A 253 2.67 19.34 -15.74
N SER A 254 2.26 18.45 -14.83
CA SER A 254 1.27 17.41 -15.12
C SER A 254 -0.07 18.04 -15.51
N SER A 255 -0.75 17.47 -16.50
CA SER A 255 -2.09 17.92 -16.88
C SER A 255 -3.06 17.80 -15.70
N ARG A 256 -4.14 18.58 -15.72
CA ARG A 256 -5.15 18.55 -14.65
C ARG A 256 -5.78 17.16 -14.53
N GLU A 257 -6.01 16.50 -15.67
CA GLU A 257 -6.49 15.12 -15.74
C GLU A 257 -5.50 14.13 -15.15
N GLN A 258 -4.19 14.33 -15.35
CA GLN A 258 -3.16 13.50 -14.71
C GLN A 258 -3.18 13.64 -13.19
N GLN A 259 -3.23 14.89 -12.71
CA GLN A 259 -3.28 15.17 -11.26
C GLN A 259 -4.53 14.56 -10.63
N PHE A 260 -5.67 14.65 -11.33
CA PHE A 260 -6.91 14.03 -10.91
C PHE A 260 -6.82 12.49 -10.90
N ASN A 261 -6.28 11.89 -11.96
CA ASN A 261 -6.07 10.43 -12.05
C ASN A 261 -5.20 9.93 -10.89
N ASN A 262 -4.08 10.60 -10.62
CA ASN A 262 -3.17 10.25 -9.52
C ASN A 262 -3.88 10.35 -8.16
N TRP A 263 -4.63 11.43 -7.94
CA TRP A 263 -5.42 11.62 -6.72
C TRP A 263 -6.50 10.53 -6.56
N ALA A 264 -7.25 10.21 -7.62
CA ALA A 264 -8.33 9.23 -7.57
C ALA A 264 -7.79 7.83 -7.20
N TRP A 265 -6.68 7.42 -7.81
CA TRP A 265 -6.03 6.14 -7.48
C TRP A 265 -5.42 6.12 -6.08
N ALA A 266 -4.77 7.21 -5.66
CA ALA A 266 -4.21 7.33 -4.32
C ALA A 266 -5.32 7.22 -3.25
N LEU A 267 -6.46 7.88 -3.46
CA LEU A 267 -7.59 7.79 -2.55
C LEU A 267 -8.22 6.40 -2.60
N ALA A 268 -8.45 5.82 -3.77
CA ALA A 268 -9.03 4.48 -3.92
C ALA A 268 -8.24 3.40 -3.17
N LEU A 269 -6.90 3.42 -3.26
CA LEU A 269 -6.02 2.47 -2.57
C LEU A 269 -5.96 2.66 -1.04
N ARG A 270 -6.37 3.84 -0.53
CA ARG A 270 -6.43 4.13 0.91
C ARG A 270 -7.72 3.62 1.56
N LEU A 271 -8.80 3.46 0.79
CA LEU A 271 -10.09 3.00 1.30
C LEU A 271 -10.00 1.53 1.76
N LYS A 272 -10.43 1.23 2.99
CA LYS A 272 -10.50 -0.13 3.54
C LYS A 272 -11.77 -0.85 3.07
N LEU A 273 -11.77 -1.24 1.80
CA LEU A 273 -12.95 -1.83 1.14
C LEU A 273 -13.00 -3.36 1.19
N HIS A 274 -11.94 -4.03 1.65
CA HIS A 274 -11.84 -5.48 1.68
C HIS A 274 -11.47 -5.98 3.08
N ARG A 275 -12.03 -7.11 3.50
CA ARG A 275 -11.76 -7.71 4.83
C ARG A 275 -10.26 -7.94 5.07
N GLU A 276 -9.59 -8.59 4.14
CA GLU A 276 -8.15 -8.88 4.23
C GLU A 276 -7.28 -7.61 4.25
N SER A 277 -7.68 -6.54 3.56
CA SER A 277 -6.96 -5.27 3.62
C SER A 277 -6.96 -4.71 5.06
N ALA A 278 -8.09 -4.79 5.77
CA ALA A 278 -8.18 -4.39 7.17
C ALA A 278 -7.28 -5.24 8.09
N ILE A 279 -7.28 -6.57 7.89
CA ILE A 279 -6.48 -7.52 8.70
C ILE A 279 -4.98 -7.28 8.53
N LEU A 280 -4.51 -6.96 7.31
CA LEU A 280 -3.11 -6.65 7.06
C LEU A 280 -2.64 -5.39 7.82
N HIS A 281 -3.55 -4.46 8.10
CA HIS A 281 -3.24 -3.24 8.86
C HIS A 281 -3.40 -3.40 10.38
N SER A 282 -4.39 -4.17 10.83
CA SER A 282 -4.57 -4.48 12.25
C SER A 282 -5.16 -5.88 12.44
N LYS A 283 -4.45 -6.73 13.21
CA LYS A 283 -4.94 -8.08 13.56
C LYS A 283 -6.27 -8.04 14.32
N ALA A 284 -6.55 -6.97 15.06
CA ALA A 284 -7.82 -6.80 15.78
C ALA A 284 -9.03 -6.73 14.83
N ALA A 285 -8.82 -6.39 13.54
CA ALA A 285 -9.86 -6.37 12.52
C ALA A 285 -10.47 -7.75 12.24
N GLU A 286 -9.79 -8.85 12.56
CA GLU A 286 -10.32 -10.22 12.38
C GLU A 286 -11.64 -10.45 13.12
N SER A 287 -11.84 -9.75 14.25
CA SER A 287 -13.04 -9.84 15.08
C SER A 287 -14.26 -9.09 14.53
N HIS A 288 -14.10 -8.31 13.46
CA HIS A 288 -15.15 -7.48 12.91
C HIS A 288 -15.80 -8.15 11.69
N PRO A 289 -17.13 -8.31 11.65
CA PRO A 289 -17.81 -8.86 10.49
C PRO A 289 -17.68 -7.89 9.32
N PHE A 290 -17.36 -8.44 8.13
CA PHE A 290 -17.34 -7.71 6.88
C PHE A 290 -18.32 -8.39 5.92
N GLN A 291 -19.34 -7.65 5.47
CA GLN A 291 -20.33 -8.15 4.51
C GLN A 291 -20.17 -7.42 3.18
N ALA A 292 -19.73 -8.14 2.15
CA ALA A 292 -19.62 -7.60 0.80
C ALA A 292 -21.01 -7.52 0.14
N PRO A 293 -21.41 -6.36 -0.43
CA PRO A 293 -22.62 -6.25 -1.25
C PRO A 293 -22.51 -7.10 -2.52
N SER A 294 -23.63 -7.62 -2.99
CA SER A 294 -23.67 -8.33 -4.25
C SER A 294 -23.72 -7.37 -5.44
N LEU A 295 -22.79 -7.51 -6.38
CA LEU A 295 -22.69 -6.62 -7.53
C LEU A 295 -23.96 -6.61 -8.40
N GLU A 296 -24.63 -7.76 -8.52
CA GLU A 296 -25.81 -7.92 -9.39
C GLU A 296 -27.13 -7.58 -8.70
N GLN A 297 -27.23 -7.80 -7.38
CA GLN A 297 -28.48 -7.66 -6.64
C GLN A 297 -28.71 -6.23 -6.12
N GLU A 298 -27.66 -5.44 -5.96
CA GLU A 298 -27.71 -4.12 -5.33
C GLU A 298 -27.85 -2.98 -6.36
N PRO A 299 -29.00 -2.27 -6.43
CA PRO A 299 -29.24 -1.26 -7.47
C PRO A 299 -28.30 -0.05 -7.38
N TRP A 300 -27.83 0.29 -6.18
CA TRP A 300 -26.92 1.42 -5.97
C TRP A 300 -25.51 1.15 -6.54
N LEU A 301 -25.20 -0.10 -6.91
CA LEU A 301 -23.96 -0.48 -7.59
C LEU A 301 -24.05 -0.43 -9.13
N LEU A 302 -25.20 -0.05 -9.70
CA LEU A 302 -25.37 0.02 -11.16
C LEU A 302 -24.30 0.89 -11.87
N PRO A 303 -23.93 2.09 -11.38
CA PRO A 303 -22.87 2.90 -12.01
C PRO A 303 -21.50 2.21 -12.00
N LEU A 304 -21.22 1.44 -10.95
CA LEU A 304 -19.98 0.67 -10.83
C LEU A 304 -19.99 -0.52 -11.79
N SER A 305 -21.08 -1.28 -11.82
CA SER A 305 -21.25 -2.45 -12.68
C SER A 305 -21.16 -2.09 -14.16
N SER A 306 -21.75 -0.96 -14.58
CA SER A 306 -21.68 -0.49 -15.96
C SER A 306 -20.25 -0.07 -16.34
N ALA A 307 -19.56 0.69 -15.48
CA ALA A 307 -18.18 1.10 -15.71
C ALA A 307 -17.21 -0.10 -15.74
N ALA A 308 -17.41 -1.10 -14.87
CA ALA A 308 -16.60 -2.31 -14.87
C ALA A 308 -16.81 -3.15 -16.15
N ARG A 309 -18.06 -3.25 -16.64
CA ARG A 309 -18.36 -3.88 -17.93
C ARG A 309 -17.73 -3.17 -19.12
N ALA A 310 -17.57 -1.84 -19.02
CA ALA A 310 -16.81 -1.04 -19.98
C ALA A 310 -15.28 -1.18 -19.82
N LYS A 311 -14.80 -2.09 -18.97
CA LYS A 311 -13.37 -2.32 -18.67
C LYS A 311 -12.66 -1.09 -18.11
N ASN A 312 -13.40 -0.21 -17.41
CA ASN A 312 -12.78 0.88 -16.69
C ASN A 312 -11.90 0.32 -15.56
N PRO A 313 -10.59 0.64 -15.50
CA PRO A 313 -9.68 0.02 -14.54
C PRO A 313 -10.03 0.40 -13.10
N LEU A 314 -10.41 1.65 -12.82
CA LEU A 314 -10.80 2.06 -11.47
C LEU A 314 -12.06 1.32 -10.99
N ALA A 315 -13.05 1.17 -11.88
CA ALA A 315 -14.25 0.40 -11.57
C ALA A 315 -13.94 -1.09 -11.33
N CYS A 316 -13.10 -1.71 -12.17
CA CYS A 316 -12.65 -3.10 -11.99
C CYS A 316 -11.97 -3.30 -10.62
N PHE A 317 -11.08 -2.38 -10.24
CA PHE A 317 -10.43 -2.40 -8.92
C PHE A 317 -11.46 -2.33 -7.79
N LEU A 318 -12.42 -1.40 -7.86
CA LEU A 318 -13.39 -1.21 -6.79
C LEU A 318 -14.42 -2.34 -6.70
N VAL A 319 -14.83 -2.94 -7.82
CA VAL A 319 -15.64 -4.18 -7.83
C VAL A 319 -14.91 -5.28 -7.07
N LEU A 320 -13.65 -5.55 -7.45
CA LEU A 320 -12.82 -6.57 -6.80
C LEU A 320 -12.53 -6.25 -5.33
N SER A 321 -12.45 -4.97 -4.98
CA SER A 321 -12.11 -4.58 -3.60
C SER A 321 -13.30 -4.67 -2.67
N MET A 322 -14.54 -4.38 -3.12
CA MET A 322 -15.65 -4.14 -2.20
C MET A 322 -16.88 -5.02 -2.37
N THR A 323 -17.00 -5.81 -3.45
CA THR A 323 -18.20 -6.62 -3.75
C THR A 323 -17.95 -8.11 -3.58
N ASP A 324 -19.01 -8.91 -3.68
CA ASP A 324 -18.97 -10.37 -3.70
C ASP A 324 -17.95 -10.94 -4.72
N VAL A 325 -17.71 -10.27 -5.85
CA VAL A 325 -16.72 -10.70 -6.86
C VAL A 325 -15.30 -10.89 -6.30
N GLY A 326 -14.89 -10.11 -5.31
CA GLY A 326 -13.59 -10.26 -4.65
C GLY A 326 -13.63 -11.00 -3.31
N HIS A 327 -14.82 -11.31 -2.81
CA HIS A 327 -15.02 -11.95 -1.51
C HIS A 327 -15.58 -13.39 -1.61
N ASP A 328 -15.87 -13.84 -2.82
CA ASP A 328 -16.27 -15.21 -3.13
C ASP A 328 -15.31 -15.81 -4.18
N THR A 329 -14.76 -16.99 -3.87
CA THR A 329 -13.76 -17.64 -4.71
C THR A 329 -14.32 -18.08 -6.06
N ASN A 330 -15.60 -18.46 -6.15
CA ASN A 330 -16.20 -18.87 -7.41
C ASN A 330 -16.44 -17.65 -8.32
N GLN A 331 -17.01 -16.58 -7.78
CA GLN A 331 -17.21 -15.32 -8.52
C GLN A 331 -15.89 -14.74 -9.01
N PHE A 332 -14.85 -14.79 -8.18
CA PHE A 332 -13.52 -14.34 -8.56
C PHE A 332 -12.98 -15.15 -9.75
N MET A 333 -13.11 -16.48 -9.72
CA MET A 333 -12.65 -17.34 -10.81
C MET A 333 -13.48 -17.16 -12.09
N CYS A 334 -14.79 -16.89 -11.99
CA CYS A 334 -15.67 -16.73 -13.14
C CYS A 334 -15.52 -15.38 -13.84
N VAL A 335 -15.41 -14.28 -13.08
CA VAL A 335 -15.45 -12.90 -13.64
C VAL A 335 -14.35 -12.02 -13.06
N GLY A 336 -13.91 -12.26 -11.83
CA GLY A 336 -12.91 -11.43 -11.15
C GLY A 336 -11.52 -11.46 -11.80
N LEU A 337 -11.09 -12.61 -12.33
CA LEU A 337 -9.80 -12.74 -13.04
C LEU A 337 -9.72 -11.86 -14.29
N ASP A 338 -10.81 -11.73 -15.06
CA ASP A 338 -10.87 -10.84 -16.23
C ASP A 338 -10.74 -9.36 -15.82
N MET A 339 -11.34 -8.98 -14.69
CA MET A 339 -11.20 -7.63 -14.13
C MET A 339 -9.77 -7.39 -13.65
N LEU A 340 -9.12 -8.38 -13.02
CA LEU A 340 -7.73 -8.29 -12.60
C LEU A 340 -6.77 -8.22 -13.79
N MET A 341 -7.05 -8.96 -14.86
CA MET A 341 -6.33 -8.86 -16.14
C MET A 341 -6.49 -7.46 -16.76
N THR A 342 -7.67 -6.85 -16.66
CA THR A 342 -7.92 -5.48 -17.12
C THR A 342 -7.05 -4.47 -16.36
N LEU A 343 -6.86 -4.64 -15.05
CA LEU A 343 -5.93 -3.82 -14.26
C LEU A 343 -4.47 -4.01 -14.70
N ALA A 344 -4.03 -5.26 -14.87
CA ALA A 344 -2.67 -5.58 -15.28
C ALA A 344 -2.34 -5.02 -16.67
N THR A 345 -3.25 -5.18 -17.64
CA THR A 345 -3.13 -4.64 -19.01
C THR A 345 -3.19 -3.12 -19.06
N SER A 346 -3.83 -2.48 -18.08
CA SER A 346 -3.82 -1.03 -17.91
C SER A 346 -2.56 -0.54 -17.17
N SER A 347 -1.59 -1.40 -16.85
CA SER A 347 -0.40 -1.06 -16.05
C SER A 347 -0.68 -0.56 -14.64
N GLN A 348 -1.84 -0.90 -14.06
CA GLN A 348 -2.23 -0.55 -12.69
C GLN A 348 -1.69 -1.57 -11.67
N TYR A 349 -0.37 -1.77 -11.65
CA TYR A 349 0.23 -2.87 -10.90
C TYR A 349 0.09 -2.75 -9.38
N SER A 350 0.10 -1.55 -8.81
CA SER A 350 -0.16 -1.38 -7.37
C SER A 350 -1.57 -1.82 -6.98
N ALA A 351 -2.57 -1.59 -7.84
CA ALA A 351 -3.93 -2.08 -7.66
C ALA A 351 -4.00 -3.60 -7.81
N VAL A 352 -3.32 -4.18 -8.81
CA VAL A 352 -3.21 -5.65 -8.96
C VAL A 352 -2.61 -6.27 -7.70
N ILE A 353 -1.49 -5.74 -7.19
CA ILE A 353 -0.83 -6.24 -5.97
C ILE A 353 -1.75 -6.12 -4.75
N HIS A 354 -2.52 -5.03 -4.64
CA HIS A 354 -3.52 -4.88 -3.58
C HIS A 354 -4.61 -5.96 -3.67
N ILE A 355 -5.16 -6.23 -4.86
CA ILE A 355 -6.16 -7.30 -5.00
C ILE A 355 -5.54 -8.67 -4.72
N LEU A 356 -4.30 -8.93 -5.18
CA LEU A 356 -3.59 -10.17 -4.87
C LEU A 356 -3.41 -10.38 -3.36
N SER A 357 -3.13 -9.31 -2.61
CA SER A 357 -3.04 -9.38 -1.15
C SER A 357 -4.37 -9.76 -0.48
N CYS A 358 -5.48 -9.38 -1.10
CA CYS A 358 -6.84 -9.60 -0.61
C CYS A 358 -7.41 -10.97 -0.99
N ILE A 359 -7.16 -11.44 -2.21
CA ILE A 359 -7.78 -12.66 -2.74
C ILE A 359 -6.99 -13.92 -2.40
N THR A 360 -5.65 -13.85 -2.40
CA THR A 360 -4.78 -15.02 -2.16
C THR A 360 -5.08 -15.75 -0.86
N PRO A 361 -5.35 -15.07 0.28
CA PRO A 361 -5.74 -15.73 1.53
C PRO A 361 -6.92 -16.70 1.39
N GLN A 362 -7.88 -16.39 0.50
CA GLN A 362 -9.08 -17.21 0.28
C GLN A 362 -8.76 -18.52 -0.46
N PHE A 363 -7.62 -18.59 -1.18
CA PHE A 363 -7.18 -19.75 -1.94
C PHE A 363 -6.12 -20.60 -1.23
N LEU A 364 -5.66 -20.22 -0.02
CA LEU A 364 -4.58 -20.96 0.65
C LEU A 364 -4.92 -22.42 0.97
N ALA A 365 -6.20 -22.74 1.16
CA ALA A 365 -6.66 -24.12 1.36
C ALA A 365 -6.76 -24.91 0.05
N THR A 366 -6.90 -24.22 -1.09
CA THR A 366 -7.07 -24.82 -2.42
C THR A 366 -6.22 -24.06 -3.47
N PRO A 367 -4.88 -24.07 -3.30
CA PRO A 367 -3.97 -23.23 -4.08
C PRO A 367 -3.99 -23.56 -5.58
N GLN A 368 -4.29 -24.82 -5.94
CA GLN A 368 -4.27 -25.29 -7.32
C GLN A 368 -5.23 -24.53 -8.25
N TYR A 369 -6.41 -24.12 -7.77
CA TYR A 369 -7.39 -23.42 -8.60
C TYR A 369 -6.86 -22.10 -9.17
N LEU A 370 -6.01 -21.41 -8.41
CA LEU A 370 -5.45 -20.13 -8.82
C LEU A 370 -4.08 -20.33 -9.49
N VAL A 371 -3.19 -21.13 -8.91
CA VAL A 371 -1.81 -21.35 -9.42
C VAL A 371 -1.81 -22.01 -10.80
N GLU A 372 -2.73 -22.94 -11.07
CA GLU A 372 -2.80 -23.66 -12.35
C GLU A 372 -3.57 -22.87 -13.43
N ASN A 373 -4.18 -21.73 -13.08
CA ASN A 373 -4.95 -20.94 -14.03
C ASN A 373 -4.03 -20.10 -14.95
N ASP A 374 -4.16 -20.30 -16.26
CA ASP A 374 -3.34 -19.62 -17.28
C ASP A 374 -3.45 -18.08 -17.23
N MET A 375 -4.64 -17.56 -16.94
CA MET A 375 -4.87 -16.12 -16.86
C MET A 375 -4.15 -15.53 -15.65
N PHE A 376 -4.22 -16.20 -14.50
CA PHE A 376 -3.48 -15.82 -13.30
C PHE A 376 -1.96 -15.85 -13.53
N GLN A 377 -1.44 -16.91 -14.16
CA GLN A 377 -0.02 -17.00 -14.49
C GLN A 377 0.43 -15.85 -15.40
N LYS A 378 -0.39 -15.49 -16.40
CA LYS A 378 -0.14 -14.34 -17.27
C LYS A 378 -0.15 -13.01 -16.50
N ILE A 379 -1.08 -12.81 -15.57
CA ILE A 379 -1.10 -11.63 -14.70
C ILE A 379 0.19 -11.54 -13.87
N LEU A 380 0.63 -12.64 -13.27
CA LEU A 380 1.89 -12.68 -12.52
C LEU A 380 3.10 -12.35 -13.38
N GLN A 381 3.17 -12.91 -14.60
CA GLN A 381 4.22 -12.58 -15.57
C GLN A 381 4.26 -11.07 -15.87
N MET A 382 3.09 -10.43 -16.01
CA MET A 382 3.00 -8.98 -16.27
C MET A 382 3.46 -8.16 -15.06
N VAL A 383 3.09 -8.55 -13.84
CA VAL A 383 3.54 -7.89 -12.60
C VAL A 383 5.06 -7.99 -12.46
N LEU A 384 5.64 -9.17 -12.68
CA LEU A 384 7.08 -9.41 -12.50
C LEU A 384 7.93 -8.81 -13.63
N SER A 385 7.35 -8.56 -14.80
CA SER A 385 8.01 -7.85 -15.91
C SER A 385 7.71 -6.35 -15.95
N ALA A 386 6.91 -5.84 -15.01
CA ALA A 386 6.43 -4.45 -15.03
C ALA A 386 7.57 -3.43 -14.98
N ASP A 387 8.53 -3.60 -14.08
CA ASP A 387 9.64 -2.66 -13.90
C ASP A 387 10.53 -2.59 -15.16
N GLU A 388 10.79 -3.73 -15.82
CA GLU A 388 11.51 -3.76 -17.10
C GLU A 388 10.75 -3.03 -18.21
N ASN A 389 9.43 -3.23 -18.27
CA ASN A 389 8.58 -2.57 -19.26
C ASN A 389 8.60 -1.04 -19.07
N VAL A 390 8.56 -0.56 -17.82
CA VAL A 390 8.67 0.87 -17.50
C VAL A 390 10.01 1.43 -17.98
N LEU A 391 11.11 0.74 -17.71
CA LEU A 391 12.45 1.15 -18.18
C LEU A 391 12.52 1.22 -19.72
N ARG A 392 12.01 0.21 -20.41
CA ARG A 392 11.96 0.16 -21.88
C ARG A 392 11.14 1.30 -22.46
N VAL A 393 9.97 1.59 -21.88
CA VAL A 393 9.04 2.63 -22.34
C VAL A 393 9.59 4.03 -22.05
N THR A 394 10.22 4.24 -20.89
CA THR A 394 10.74 5.54 -20.48
C THR A 394 12.13 5.86 -21.06
N LYS A 395 12.81 4.89 -21.68
CA LYS A 395 14.17 5.02 -22.26
C LYS A 395 15.22 5.51 -21.25
N MET A 396 15.01 5.26 -19.96
CA MET A 396 15.96 5.65 -18.92
C MET A 396 17.08 4.60 -18.81
N VAL A 397 18.31 5.03 -19.09
CA VAL A 397 19.51 4.17 -19.12
C VAL A 397 20.40 4.38 -17.88
N LEU A 398 20.20 5.44 -17.10
CA LEU A 398 21.08 5.80 -15.98
C LEU A 398 20.38 5.60 -14.62
N GLY A 399 20.97 4.75 -13.77
CA GLY A 399 20.61 4.64 -12.35
C GLY A 399 19.36 3.80 -12.04
N VAL A 400 19.23 2.62 -12.65
CA VAL A 400 18.11 1.71 -12.35
C VAL A 400 18.24 1.18 -10.92
N GLU A 401 17.42 1.70 -10.02
CA GLU A 401 17.31 1.17 -8.65
C GLU A 401 16.72 -0.24 -8.72
N PHE A 402 17.50 -1.24 -8.33
CA PHE A 402 17.05 -2.62 -8.20
C PHE A 402 16.86 -2.98 -6.72
N PRO A 403 15.74 -3.60 -6.32
CA PRO A 403 14.58 -3.94 -7.15
C PRO A 403 13.77 -2.69 -7.55
N GLY A 404 13.10 -2.78 -8.69
CA GLY A 404 12.14 -1.76 -9.12
C GLY A 404 10.91 -1.66 -8.21
N THR A 405 10.12 -0.60 -8.37
CA THR A 405 9.01 -0.28 -7.48
C THR A 405 7.94 -1.38 -7.43
N VAL A 406 7.59 -1.97 -8.58
CA VAL A 406 6.53 -3.00 -8.64
C VAL A 406 7.02 -4.30 -7.99
N THR A 407 8.23 -4.73 -8.31
CA THR A 407 8.85 -5.93 -7.73
C THR A 407 9.01 -5.80 -6.21
N ARG A 408 9.40 -4.61 -5.74
CA ARG A 408 9.49 -4.28 -4.31
C ARG A 408 8.12 -4.36 -3.63
N GLN A 409 7.10 -3.71 -4.19
CA GLN A 409 5.73 -3.74 -3.65
C GLN A 409 5.17 -5.17 -3.61
N PHE A 410 5.38 -5.95 -4.66
CA PHE A 410 4.92 -7.33 -4.74
C PHE A 410 5.60 -8.20 -3.67
N THR A 411 6.91 -8.06 -3.51
CA THR A 411 7.66 -8.76 -2.46
C THR A 411 7.17 -8.36 -1.08
N GLN A 412 7.03 -7.06 -0.79
CA GLN A 412 6.52 -6.55 0.49
C GLN A 412 5.11 -7.04 0.80
N MET A 413 4.24 -7.16 -0.20
CA MET A 413 2.90 -7.73 -0.04
C MET A 413 2.96 -9.19 0.44
N ILE A 414 3.83 -10.01 -0.17
CA ILE A 414 4.02 -11.41 0.25
C ILE A 414 4.55 -11.46 1.69
N GLN A 415 5.54 -10.62 2.01
CA GLN A 415 6.12 -10.56 3.35
C GLN A 415 5.08 -10.15 4.40
N ALA A 416 4.27 -9.14 4.13
CA ALA A 416 3.20 -8.68 5.02
C ALA A 416 2.15 -9.80 5.23
N MET A 417 1.79 -10.52 4.16
CA MET A 417 0.85 -11.64 4.22
C MET A 417 1.35 -12.78 5.11
N ILE A 418 2.62 -13.17 4.97
CA ILE A 418 3.27 -14.20 5.80
C ILE A 418 3.38 -13.70 7.24
N SER A 419 3.86 -12.47 7.45
CA SER A 419 4.08 -11.86 8.77
C SER A 419 2.80 -11.75 9.59
N ALA A 420 1.70 -11.32 8.96
CA ALA A 420 0.39 -11.24 9.60
C ALA A 420 -0.07 -12.61 10.13
N ARG A 421 0.37 -13.69 9.50
CA ARG A 421 -0.04 -15.08 9.75
C ARG A 421 0.96 -15.93 10.51
N LEU A 422 2.08 -15.38 11.00
CA LEU A 422 3.09 -16.16 11.74
C LEU A 422 2.53 -16.84 13.00
N GLY A 423 1.50 -16.24 13.62
CA GLY A 423 0.81 -16.81 14.78
C GLY A 423 -0.30 -17.81 14.43
N THR A 424 -0.56 -18.07 13.14
CA THR A 424 -1.59 -18.98 12.66
C THR A 424 -0.99 -20.09 11.82
N ASN A 425 -1.72 -21.19 11.61
CA ASN A 425 -1.28 -22.29 10.74
C ASN A 425 -1.28 -21.91 9.23
N GLN A 426 -1.47 -20.63 8.89
CA GLN A 426 -1.59 -20.17 7.50
C GLN A 426 -0.33 -19.53 6.92
N ALA A 427 0.69 -19.23 7.72
CA ALA A 427 1.96 -18.68 7.20
C ALA A 427 2.66 -19.65 6.22
N LEU A 428 2.67 -20.95 6.54
CA LEU A 428 3.29 -21.97 5.69
C LEU A 428 2.53 -22.16 4.37
N PRO A 429 1.18 -22.32 4.36
CA PRO A 429 0.40 -22.31 3.12
C PRO A 429 0.64 -21.09 2.24
N ALA A 430 0.73 -19.88 2.81
CA ALA A 430 0.99 -18.65 2.06
C ALA A 430 2.38 -18.67 1.40
N LEU A 431 3.40 -19.09 2.15
CA LEU A 431 4.75 -19.24 1.65
C LEU A 431 4.81 -20.23 0.48
N LEU A 432 4.23 -21.43 0.65
CA LEU A 432 4.22 -22.46 -0.39
C LEU A 432 3.39 -22.05 -1.60
N PHE A 433 2.28 -21.32 -1.40
CA PHE A 433 1.47 -20.77 -2.49
C PHE A 433 2.33 -19.89 -3.39
N TRP A 434 3.05 -18.91 -2.82
CA TRP A 434 3.84 -17.96 -3.61
C TRP A 434 5.06 -18.62 -4.26
N THR A 435 5.72 -19.58 -3.60
CA THR A 435 6.77 -20.38 -4.25
C THR A 435 6.24 -21.07 -5.51
N LYS A 436 5.12 -21.79 -5.41
CA LYS A 436 4.52 -22.51 -6.54
C LYS A 436 4.02 -21.57 -7.63
N ALA A 437 3.45 -20.43 -7.25
CA ALA A 437 2.97 -19.41 -8.18
C ALA A 437 4.12 -18.83 -9.03
N VAL A 438 5.26 -18.50 -8.40
CA VAL A 438 6.43 -17.99 -9.14
C VAL A 438 7.06 -19.05 -10.03
N PHE A 439 7.03 -20.34 -9.65
CA PHE A 439 7.51 -21.43 -10.51
C PHE A 439 6.74 -21.56 -11.83
N LYS A 440 5.51 -21.05 -11.89
CA LYS A 440 4.69 -21.03 -13.11
C LYS A 440 5.00 -19.84 -14.03
N VAL A 441 5.81 -18.89 -13.58
CA VAL A 441 6.23 -17.74 -14.39
C VAL A 441 7.27 -18.20 -15.41
N ALA A 442 7.14 -17.76 -16.66
CA ALA A 442 8.01 -18.22 -17.74
C ALA A 442 9.44 -17.75 -17.48
N LYS A 443 10.41 -18.68 -17.57
CA LYS A 443 11.84 -18.43 -17.36
C LYS A 443 12.16 -17.79 -16.00
N PHE A 444 11.39 -18.07 -14.96
CA PHE A 444 11.55 -17.43 -13.65
C PHE A 444 12.96 -17.54 -13.04
N LEU A 445 13.73 -18.60 -13.36
CA LEU A 445 15.10 -18.77 -12.85
C LEU A 445 16.13 -17.89 -13.58
N ALA A 446 15.82 -17.46 -14.80
CA ALA A 446 16.65 -16.51 -15.55
C ALA A 446 16.24 -15.06 -15.30
N ASP A 447 15.01 -14.84 -14.82
CA ASP A 447 14.44 -13.54 -14.51
C ASP A 447 14.90 -13.03 -13.13
N GLN A 448 15.50 -11.84 -13.10
CA GLN A 448 16.10 -11.27 -11.90
C GLN A 448 15.04 -10.89 -10.86
N ASN A 449 13.84 -10.45 -11.28
CA ASN A 449 12.76 -10.07 -10.38
C ASN A 449 12.15 -11.31 -9.69
N CYS A 450 11.98 -12.40 -10.45
CA CYS A 450 11.55 -13.68 -9.92
C CYS A 450 12.56 -14.25 -8.91
N CYS A 451 13.86 -14.19 -9.22
CA CYS A 451 14.91 -14.59 -8.27
C CYS A 451 14.86 -13.76 -6.99
N TYR A 452 14.68 -12.44 -7.09
CA TYR A 452 14.54 -11.55 -5.93
C TYR A 452 13.34 -11.92 -5.05
N VAL A 453 12.18 -12.19 -5.66
CA VAL A 453 10.97 -12.60 -4.92
C VAL A 453 11.20 -13.94 -4.23
N LEU A 454 11.72 -14.94 -4.95
CA LEU A 454 11.98 -16.27 -4.40
C LEU A 454 13.02 -16.25 -3.28
N ASP A 455 14.07 -15.44 -3.40
CA ASP A 455 15.07 -15.26 -2.33
C ASP A 455 14.41 -14.79 -1.02
N HIS A 456 13.51 -13.80 -1.11
CA HIS A 456 12.78 -13.32 0.06
C HIS A 456 11.78 -14.36 0.60
N VAL A 457 11.07 -15.08 -0.26
CA VAL A 457 10.15 -16.16 0.16
C VAL A 457 10.91 -17.28 0.87
N VAL A 458 12.05 -17.70 0.32
CA VAL A 458 12.92 -18.72 0.93
C VAL A 458 13.47 -18.22 2.27
N ARG A 459 13.92 -16.97 2.35
CA ARG A 459 14.36 -16.36 3.62
C ARG A 459 13.29 -16.47 4.72
N TRP A 460 12.02 -16.24 4.40
CA TRP A 460 10.93 -16.43 5.35
C TRP A 460 10.74 -17.90 5.76
N GLY A 461 11.03 -18.84 4.87
CA GLY A 461 11.02 -20.27 5.17
C GLY A 461 12.09 -20.70 6.17
N PHE A 462 13.22 -19.99 6.24
CA PHE A 462 14.23 -20.21 7.27
C PHE A 462 13.82 -19.69 8.65
N LEU A 463 12.88 -18.74 8.72
CA LEU A 463 12.37 -18.18 9.97
C LEU A 463 11.23 -19.00 10.58
N GLN A 464 10.56 -19.84 9.78
CA GLN A 464 9.40 -20.61 10.21
C GLN A 464 9.74 -22.10 10.42
N LYS A 465 9.42 -22.62 11.61
CA LYS A 465 9.63 -24.04 11.94
C LYS A 465 8.86 -24.96 10.97
N GLY A 466 9.56 -25.94 10.41
CA GLY A 466 8.99 -26.92 9.47
C GLY A 466 8.75 -26.40 8.05
N ALA A 467 8.94 -25.10 7.78
CA ALA A 467 8.76 -24.57 6.44
C ALA A 467 9.88 -25.00 5.48
N ARG A 468 11.10 -25.18 6.00
CA ARG A 468 12.25 -25.63 5.23
C ARG A 468 12.03 -27.01 4.60
N ASP A 469 11.57 -28.00 5.36
CA ASP A 469 11.34 -29.35 4.83
C ASP A 469 10.31 -29.33 3.68
N ARG A 470 9.26 -28.52 3.82
CA ARG A 470 8.22 -28.37 2.79
C ARG A 470 8.72 -27.59 1.57
N LEU A 471 9.57 -26.58 1.77
CA LEU A 471 10.27 -25.90 0.67
C LEU A 471 11.20 -26.87 -0.07
N ASP A 472 11.96 -27.68 0.66
CA ASP A 472 12.86 -28.70 0.10
C ASP A 472 12.07 -29.67 -0.78
N GLU A 473 10.91 -30.16 -0.31
CA GLU A 473 10.00 -31.00 -1.10
C GLU A 473 9.55 -30.31 -2.39
N VAL A 474 9.06 -29.07 -2.32
CA VAL A 474 8.55 -28.34 -3.49
C VAL A 474 9.65 -28.06 -4.53
N PHE A 475 10.82 -27.59 -4.09
CA PHE A 475 11.95 -27.36 -5.00
C PHE A 475 12.47 -28.67 -5.60
N ARG A 476 12.48 -29.75 -4.83
CA ARG A 476 12.89 -31.08 -5.31
C ARG A 476 11.91 -31.67 -6.32
N GLU A 477 10.61 -31.56 -6.09
CA GLU A 477 9.58 -31.97 -7.05
C GLU A 477 9.75 -31.22 -8.38
N TYR A 478 9.92 -29.90 -8.30
CA TYR A 478 10.15 -29.06 -9.48
C TYR A 478 11.45 -29.44 -10.20
N PHE A 479 12.55 -29.66 -9.47
CA PHE A 479 13.82 -30.08 -10.07
C PHE A 479 13.71 -31.42 -10.79
N LYS A 480 13.03 -32.41 -10.19
CA LYS A 480 12.80 -33.72 -10.81
C LYS A 480 11.95 -33.61 -12.09
N GLN A 481 10.93 -32.78 -12.09
CA GLN A 481 10.13 -32.50 -13.29
C GLN A 481 10.99 -31.88 -14.40
N HIS A 482 11.80 -30.86 -14.05
CA HIS A 482 12.70 -30.21 -14.98
C HIS A 482 13.75 -31.17 -15.58
N LEU A 483 14.32 -32.06 -14.76
CA LEU A 483 15.20 -33.13 -15.21
C LEU A 483 14.46 -34.07 -16.19
N ALA A 484 13.22 -34.45 -15.92
CA ALA A 484 12.44 -35.31 -16.81
C ALA A 484 12.10 -34.65 -18.15
N GLU A 485 11.72 -33.36 -18.16
CA GLU A 485 11.41 -32.60 -19.37
C GLU A 485 12.65 -32.43 -20.26
N SER A 486 13.82 -32.20 -19.67
CA SER A 486 15.09 -32.11 -20.40
C SER A 486 15.43 -33.39 -21.18
N LYS A 487 14.97 -34.57 -20.72
CA LYS A 487 15.10 -35.84 -21.45
C LYS A 487 14.26 -35.87 -22.72
N SER A 488 13.05 -35.30 -22.69
CA SER A 488 12.07 -35.35 -23.79
C SER A 488 12.45 -34.47 -24.98
N HIS A 489 13.16 -33.37 -24.73
CA HIS A 489 13.64 -32.44 -25.77
C HIS A 489 15.07 -32.73 -26.25
N GLY A 490 15.71 -33.79 -25.74
CA GLY A 490 17.07 -34.22 -26.08
C GLY A 490 17.29 -34.75 -27.51
N GLY A 491 16.42 -34.38 -28.47
CA GLY A 491 16.49 -34.81 -29.86
C GLY A 491 17.05 -33.79 -30.86
N LEU A 492 16.80 -32.48 -30.72
CA LEU A 492 17.01 -31.57 -31.88
C LEU A 492 17.43 -30.10 -31.64
N LEU A 493 17.60 -29.59 -30.41
CA LEU A 493 17.78 -28.12 -30.22
C LEU A 493 19.00 -27.66 -29.39
N SER A 494 20.02 -28.49 -29.18
CA SER A 494 21.24 -28.09 -28.45
C SER A 494 22.17 -27.13 -29.23
N LEU A 495 21.66 -26.34 -30.19
CA LEU A 495 22.48 -25.58 -31.16
C LEU A 495 22.30 -24.06 -31.12
N PHE A 496 21.38 -23.50 -30.33
CA PHE A 496 21.20 -22.04 -30.26
C PHE A 496 21.10 -21.52 -28.83
N GLY A 497 22.24 -21.55 -28.15
CA GLY A 497 22.50 -20.95 -26.84
C GLY A 497 23.90 -21.39 -26.40
N GLY A 498 24.91 -20.54 -26.66
CA GLY A 498 26.32 -20.90 -26.48
C GLY A 498 26.65 -21.37 -25.07
N GLY A 499 26.87 -22.68 -24.93
CA GLY A 499 27.33 -23.36 -23.71
C GLY A 499 27.16 -24.87 -23.88
N SER A 500 28.28 -25.59 -24.01
CA SER A 500 28.38 -27.05 -24.15
C SER A 500 27.36 -27.83 -23.31
N GLY A 501 26.75 -28.88 -23.90
CA GLY A 501 25.76 -29.77 -23.29
C GLY A 501 26.08 -30.20 -21.86
N GLY A 502 25.49 -29.48 -20.90
CA GLY A 502 25.67 -29.68 -19.46
C GLY A 502 24.37 -30.11 -18.79
N GLN A 503 24.51 -30.69 -17.60
CA GLN A 503 23.42 -31.14 -16.72
C GLN A 503 22.39 -30.02 -16.45
N PRO A 504 21.07 -30.30 -16.51
CA PRO A 504 20.04 -29.35 -16.13
C PRO A 504 20.21 -28.95 -14.67
N SER A 505 20.08 -27.65 -14.40
CA SER A 505 20.28 -27.04 -13.10
C SER A 505 19.21 -25.97 -12.92
N LEU A 506 18.70 -25.81 -11.69
CA LEU A 506 17.81 -24.69 -11.35
C LEU A 506 18.57 -23.36 -11.28
N MET A 507 19.89 -23.38 -11.36
CA MET A 507 20.73 -22.19 -11.44
C MET A 507 21.67 -22.31 -12.64
N GLU A 508 21.38 -21.57 -13.71
CA GLU A 508 22.17 -21.60 -14.95
C GLU A 508 23.59 -21.06 -14.72
N ARG A 509 23.73 -20.03 -13.89
CA ARG A 509 25.02 -19.47 -13.46
C ARG A 509 25.74 -20.40 -12.46
N ALA A 510 27.03 -20.14 -12.22
CA ALA A 510 27.79 -20.90 -11.23
C ALA A 510 27.39 -20.54 -9.79
N SER A 511 26.91 -19.33 -9.57
CA SER A 511 26.48 -18.74 -8.30
C SER A 511 25.39 -17.68 -8.54
N LEU A 512 24.70 -17.30 -7.46
CA LEU A 512 23.80 -16.15 -7.37
C LEU A 512 24.21 -15.31 -6.14
N PRO A 513 25.16 -14.37 -6.28
CA PRO A 513 25.67 -13.60 -5.14
C PRO A 513 24.59 -12.71 -4.51
N ASP A 514 23.73 -12.13 -5.33
CA ASP A 514 22.66 -11.22 -4.89
C ASP A 514 21.46 -11.95 -4.26
N PHE A 515 21.37 -13.28 -4.42
CA PHE A 515 20.23 -14.11 -4.01
C PHE A 515 20.68 -15.30 -3.17
N GLY A 516 21.37 -15.01 -2.07
CA GLY A 516 22.04 -16.03 -1.24
C GLY A 516 21.10 -17.07 -0.61
N TRP A 517 19.86 -16.70 -0.26
CA TRP A 517 18.88 -17.64 0.30
C TRP A 517 18.37 -18.60 -0.77
N LEU A 518 18.01 -18.07 -1.94
CA LEU A 518 17.59 -18.89 -3.08
C LEU A 518 18.72 -19.82 -3.55
N ALA A 519 19.95 -19.31 -3.66
CA ALA A 519 21.11 -20.09 -4.06
C ALA A 519 21.35 -21.28 -3.11
N ALA A 520 21.32 -21.03 -1.80
CA ALA A 520 21.52 -22.07 -0.80
C ALA A 520 20.41 -23.15 -0.86
N GLN A 521 19.15 -22.74 -1.11
CA GLN A 521 18.03 -23.65 -1.26
C GLN A 521 18.16 -24.54 -2.50
N ILE A 522 18.48 -23.95 -3.66
CA ILE A 522 18.71 -24.68 -4.90
C ILE A 522 19.87 -25.67 -4.74
N LEU A 523 21.02 -25.20 -4.26
CA LEU A 523 22.20 -26.04 -4.08
C LEU A 523 21.94 -27.17 -3.08
N HIS A 524 21.13 -26.93 -2.05
CA HIS A 524 20.74 -27.97 -1.11
C HIS A 524 19.97 -29.11 -1.79
N VAL A 525 18.97 -28.78 -2.61
CA VAL A 525 18.16 -29.77 -3.34
C VAL A 525 19.00 -30.52 -4.36
N GLU A 526 19.80 -29.82 -5.16
CA GLU A 526 20.64 -30.43 -6.18
C GLU A 526 21.72 -31.33 -5.56
N SER A 527 22.32 -30.90 -4.45
CA SER A 527 23.27 -31.71 -3.67
C SER A 527 22.67 -32.99 -3.16
N ALA A 528 21.43 -32.93 -2.66
CA ALA A 528 20.75 -34.11 -2.16
C ALA A 528 20.44 -35.11 -3.29
N VAL A 529 20.04 -34.63 -4.47
CA VAL A 529 19.86 -35.48 -5.66
C VAL A 529 21.19 -36.07 -6.15
N GLU A 530 22.28 -35.30 -6.15
CA GLU A 530 23.62 -35.78 -6.53
C GLU A 530 24.10 -36.89 -5.57
N LEU A 531 23.88 -36.73 -4.27
CA LEU A 531 24.20 -37.75 -3.27
C LEU A 531 23.32 -39.01 -3.43
N GLU A 532 22.01 -38.85 -3.62
CA GLU A 532 21.06 -39.96 -3.84
C GLU A 532 21.37 -40.76 -5.11
N SER A 533 21.90 -40.10 -6.15
CA SER A 533 22.32 -40.75 -7.40
C SER A 533 23.55 -41.66 -7.23
N GLY A 534 24.27 -41.54 -6.11
CA GLY A 534 25.52 -42.26 -5.85
C GLY A 534 26.72 -41.74 -6.64
N VAL A 535 26.56 -40.70 -7.47
CA VAL A 535 27.64 -40.11 -8.28
C VAL A 535 28.74 -39.57 -7.38
N TRP A 536 28.44 -38.64 -6.48
CA TRP A 536 29.47 -38.02 -5.63
C TRP A 536 30.20 -39.02 -4.72
N PRO A 537 29.51 -39.91 -3.98
CA PRO A 537 30.18 -40.96 -3.19
C PRO A 537 31.11 -41.84 -4.01
N SER A 538 30.72 -42.17 -5.26
CA SER A 538 31.51 -42.98 -6.17
C SER A 538 32.74 -42.25 -6.71
N VAL A 539 32.62 -40.94 -6.98
CA VAL A 539 33.76 -40.10 -7.38
C VAL A 539 34.76 -40.00 -6.23
N GLN A 540 34.28 -39.77 -5.01
CA GLN A 540 35.13 -39.73 -3.81
C GLN A 540 35.87 -41.06 -3.60
N HIS A 541 35.18 -42.19 -3.78
CA HIS A 541 35.79 -43.52 -3.68
C HIS A 541 36.90 -43.72 -4.73
N ASP A 542 36.64 -43.40 -5.99
CA ASP A 542 37.62 -43.57 -7.08
C ASP A 542 38.85 -42.64 -6.89
N LEU A 543 38.66 -41.41 -6.41
CA LEU A 543 39.75 -40.47 -6.10
C LEU A 543 40.59 -40.92 -4.89
N LEU A 544 39.96 -41.50 -3.86
CA LEU A 544 40.68 -42.06 -2.71
C LEU A 544 41.46 -43.32 -3.07
N ALA A 545 40.89 -44.17 -3.94
CA ALA A 545 41.54 -45.38 -4.42
C ALA A 545 42.72 -45.08 -5.35
N ASN A 546 42.66 -43.97 -6.09
CA ASN A 546 43.74 -43.55 -6.98
C ASN A 546 44.02 -42.03 -6.88
N PRO A 547 44.98 -41.61 -6.04
CA PRO A 547 45.32 -40.19 -5.85
C PRO A 547 45.86 -39.48 -7.10
N SER A 548 46.27 -40.21 -8.13
CA SER A 548 46.75 -39.63 -9.40
C SER A 548 45.62 -39.33 -10.39
N LEU A 549 44.40 -39.77 -10.09
CA LEU A 549 43.23 -39.62 -10.95
C LEU A 549 42.67 -38.19 -10.83
N SER A 550 42.41 -37.53 -11.97
CA SER A 550 41.73 -36.23 -11.95
C SER A 550 40.23 -36.39 -11.66
N VAL A 551 39.59 -35.33 -11.19
CA VAL A 551 38.13 -35.32 -10.92
C VAL A 551 37.34 -35.61 -12.21
N GLU A 552 37.77 -35.08 -13.35
CA GLU A 552 37.16 -35.36 -14.65
C GLU A 552 37.27 -36.83 -15.05
N ALA A 553 38.42 -37.46 -14.81
CA ALA A 553 38.65 -38.86 -15.13
C ALA A 553 37.83 -39.79 -14.22
N ALA A 554 37.80 -39.50 -12.91
CA ALA A 554 36.95 -40.19 -11.95
C ALA A 554 35.47 -40.06 -12.32
N LEU A 555 35.01 -38.85 -12.65
CA LEU A 555 33.62 -38.62 -13.04
C LEU A 555 33.24 -39.41 -14.29
N LYS A 556 34.10 -39.45 -15.32
CA LYS A 556 33.84 -40.27 -16.52
C LYS A 556 33.69 -41.74 -16.19
N HIS A 557 34.56 -42.28 -15.33
CA HIS A 557 34.47 -43.68 -14.88
C HIS A 557 33.16 -43.95 -14.14
N VAL A 558 32.78 -43.07 -13.22
CA VAL A 558 31.54 -43.16 -12.44
C VAL A 558 30.31 -43.06 -13.32
N VAL A 559 30.28 -42.14 -14.28
CA VAL A 559 29.16 -41.96 -15.22
C VAL A 559 29.00 -43.20 -16.10
N MET A 560 30.08 -43.81 -16.57
CA MET A 560 30.02 -45.08 -17.31
C MET A 560 29.51 -46.25 -16.45
N ARG A 561 29.87 -46.27 -15.16
CA ARG A 561 29.49 -47.31 -14.20
C ARG A 561 28.04 -47.21 -13.74
N LEU A 562 27.63 -46.02 -13.28
CA LEU A 562 26.31 -45.79 -12.69
C LEU A 562 25.24 -45.47 -13.73
N LYS A 563 25.63 -45.00 -14.92
CA LYS A 563 24.73 -44.52 -15.99
C LYS A 563 23.61 -43.63 -15.42
N PRO A 564 23.97 -42.55 -14.69
CA PRO A 564 22.98 -41.66 -14.09
C PRO A 564 22.08 -41.08 -15.19
N GLU A 565 20.85 -40.72 -14.80
CA GLU A 565 19.84 -40.20 -15.73
C GLU A 565 20.29 -38.95 -16.50
N THR A 566 21.26 -38.22 -15.97
CA THR A 566 21.94 -37.11 -16.63
C THR A 566 23.43 -37.21 -16.33
N ALA A 567 24.27 -37.09 -17.34
CA ALA A 567 25.72 -37.09 -17.16
C ALA A 567 26.21 -35.72 -16.63
N PRO A 568 26.66 -35.62 -15.36
CA PRO A 568 27.27 -34.41 -14.83
C PRO A 568 28.59 -34.07 -15.53
N VAL A 569 28.94 -32.78 -15.53
CA VAL A 569 30.26 -32.28 -15.92
C VAL A 569 31.00 -31.87 -14.65
N ALA A 570 32.33 -32.07 -14.60
CA ALA A 570 33.14 -31.83 -13.40
C ALA A 570 32.91 -30.43 -12.80
N GLY A 571 32.96 -29.36 -13.61
CA GLY A 571 32.73 -27.99 -13.14
C GLY A 571 31.29 -27.69 -12.69
N ARG A 572 30.34 -28.61 -12.85
CA ARG A 572 28.95 -28.50 -12.40
C ARG A 572 28.66 -29.34 -11.15
N LEU A 573 29.63 -30.11 -10.64
CA LEU A 573 29.46 -30.86 -9.38
C LEU A 573 29.14 -29.90 -8.23
N CYS A 574 28.30 -30.37 -7.30
CA CYS A 574 27.78 -29.54 -6.21
C CYS A 574 28.90 -28.98 -5.33
N ILE A 575 30.01 -29.71 -5.13
CA ILE A 575 31.18 -29.23 -4.37
C ILE A 575 31.74 -27.90 -4.92
N TYR A 576 31.91 -27.79 -6.24
CA TYR A 576 32.46 -26.58 -6.86
C TYR A 576 31.45 -25.43 -6.83
N ARG A 577 30.15 -25.74 -6.92
CA ARG A 577 29.10 -24.72 -6.89
C ARG A 577 28.87 -24.16 -5.49
N TRP A 578 28.95 -24.99 -4.46
CA TRP A 578 29.01 -24.51 -3.07
C TRP A 578 30.23 -23.64 -2.83
N ALA A 579 31.41 -24.02 -3.34
CA ALA A 579 32.62 -23.20 -3.23
C ALA A 579 32.45 -21.85 -3.92
N GLN A 580 31.97 -21.84 -5.17
CA GLN A 580 31.77 -20.63 -5.94
C GLN A 580 30.75 -19.70 -5.27
N GLN A 581 29.62 -20.24 -4.80
CA GLN A 581 28.64 -19.46 -4.05
C GLN A 581 29.21 -18.87 -2.77
N ALA A 582 30.06 -19.61 -2.04
CA ALA A 582 30.68 -19.13 -0.82
C ALA A 582 31.69 -18.01 -1.08
N LEU A 583 32.41 -18.05 -2.21
CA LEU A 583 33.36 -17.03 -2.61
C LEU A 583 32.67 -15.74 -3.10
N ASP A 584 31.54 -15.87 -3.80
CA ASP A 584 30.85 -14.73 -4.40
C ASP A 584 29.85 -14.06 -3.43
N MET A 585 29.45 -14.75 -2.35
CA MET A 585 28.50 -14.22 -1.36
C MET A 585 29.13 -13.12 -0.48
N PRO A 586 28.40 -12.04 -0.14
CA PRO A 586 28.90 -11.01 0.76
C PRO A 586 29.34 -11.58 2.13
N LEU A 587 30.44 -11.04 2.67
CA LEU A 587 31.04 -11.51 3.92
C LEU A 587 30.13 -11.34 5.14
N ASP A 588 29.24 -10.37 5.11
CA ASP A 588 28.25 -10.06 6.14
C ASP A 588 26.93 -10.82 5.95
N HIS A 589 26.80 -11.64 4.90
CA HIS A 589 25.58 -12.38 4.65
C HIS A 589 25.35 -13.49 5.71
N PRO A 590 24.17 -13.56 6.35
CA PRO A 590 23.92 -14.46 7.48
C PRO A 590 24.01 -15.96 7.14
N LEU A 591 23.80 -16.34 5.86
CA LEU A 591 23.95 -17.73 5.43
C LEU A 591 25.38 -18.16 5.13
N LEU A 592 26.35 -17.24 5.02
CA LEU A 592 27.70 -17.58 4.57
C LEU A 592 28.35 -18.72 5.40
N PRO A 593 28.22 -18.77 6.74
CA PRO A 593 28.72 -19.90 7.53
C PRO A 593 28.08 -21.25 7.14
N ILE A 594 26.79 -21.26 6.84
CA ILE A 594 26.05 -22.47 6.44
C ILE A 594 26.50 -22.93 5.04
N VAL A 595 26.73 -21.99 4.12
CA VAL A 595 27.26 -22.28 2.78
C VAL A 595 28.67 -22.90 2.88
N TRP A 596 29.56 -22.33 3.70
CA TRP A 596 30.88 -22.90 3.97
C TRP A 596 30.80 -24.27 4.65
N GLN A 597 29.91 -24.44 5.62
CA GLN A 597 29.68 -25.72 6.29
C GLN A 597 29.28 -26.80 5.28
N ARG A 598 28.40 -26.46 4.32
CA ARG A 598 28.02 -27.38 3.24
C ARG A 598 29.20 -27.68 2.32
N PHE A 599 29.96 -26.69 1.87
CA PHE A 599 31.18 -26.92 1.09
C PHE A 599 32.15 -27.88 1.81
N PHE A 600 32.48 -27.61 3.08
CA PHE A 600 33.40 -28.45 3.84
C PHE A 600 32.86 -29.86 4.09
N SER A 601 31.53 -30.04 4.19
CA SER A 601 30.93 -31.37 4.27
C SER A 601 31.17 -32.22 3.02
N PHE A 602 31.23 -31.59 1.83
CA PHE A 602 31.62 -32.26 0.58
C PHE A 602 33.14 -32.46 0.51
N TYR A 603 33.92 -31.43 0.82
CA TYR A 603 35.38 -31.44 0.68
C TYR A 603 36.07 -32.39 1.66
N LEU A 604 35.62 -32.42 2.92
CA LEU A 604 36.16 -33.28 3.98
C LEU A 604 35.35 -34.58 4.16
N GLY A 605 34.24 -34.73 3.44
CA GLY A 605 33.37 -35.89 3.52
C GLY A 605 34.12 -37.16 3.12
N ARG A 606 34.01 -38.20 3.94
CA ARG A 606 34.58 -39.52 3.64
C ARG A 606 33.46 -40.43 3.11
N PRO A 607 33.70 -41.25 2.07
CA PRO A 607 32.70 -42.20 1.61
C PRO A 607 32.45 -43.24 2.71
N THR A 608 31.24 -43.27 3.25
CA THR A 608 30.81 -44.34 4.15
C THR A 608 30.45 -45.56 3.31
N VAL A 609 31.34 -46.56 3.32
CA VAL A 609 31.08 -47.88 2.77
C VAL A 609 30.08 -48.58 3.70
N ASN A 610 28.85 -48.72 3.23
CA ASN A 610 27.73 -49.44 3.84
C ASN A 610 27.05 -48.84 5.09
N THR A 611 25.72 -48.96 5.03
CA THR A 611 24.70 -48.84 6.07
C THR A 611 24.31 -47.43 6.56
N GLN A 612 22.98 -47.26 6.51
CA GLN A 612 22.16 -46.22 7.11
C GLN A 612 22.66 -45.83 8.50
N SER A 613 22.45 -44.55 8.86
CA SER A 613 22.68 -43.97 10.18
C SER A 613 24.14 -43.60 10.50
N VAL A 614 24.51 -42.32 10.26
CA VAL A 614 25.31 -41.49 11.20
C VAL A 614 25.16 -39.99 10.88
N PHE A 615 24.93 -39.57 9.63
CA PHE A 615 24.97 -38.13 9.28
C PHE A 615 23.71 -37.30 9.62
N VAL A 616 22.67 -37.92 10.16
CA VAL A 616 21.43 -37.23 10.57
C VAL A 616 21.58 -36.50 11.91
N GLN A 617 22.58 -36.82 12.74
CA GLN A 617 22.69 -36.29 14.10
C GLN A 617 23.36 -34.90 14.24
N PHE A 618 24.02 -34.37 13.20
CA PHE A 618 24.57 -33.01 13.29
C PHE A 618 23.57 -31.91 12.89
N LEU A 619 22.43 -32.26 12.31
CA LEU A 619 21.38 -31.31 11.93
C LEU A 619 20.32 -31.08 13.03
N SER A 620 20.33 -31.88 14.11
CA SER A 620 19.39 -31.74 15.23
C SER A 620 19.93 -30.92 16.41
N CYS A 621 21.20 -30.51 16.38
CA CYS A 621 21.86 -29.81 17.49
C CYS A 621 22.56 -28.53 17.02
N THR A 622 21.83 -27.64 16.35
CA THR A 622 22.09 -26.19 16.33
C THR A 622 20.98 -25.51 15.54
N TYR A 623 19.88 -25.20 16.23
CA TYR A 623 19.01 -24.02 16.14
C TYR A 623 17.68 -24.31 16.85
#